data_AF-A0A853FPE7-F1
#
_entry.id   AF-A0A853FPE7-F1
#
_cell.length_a   1.000
_cell.length_b   1.000
_cell.length_c   1.000
_cell.angle_alpha   90.00
_cell.angle_beta   90.00
_cell.angle_gamma   90.00
#
_symmetry.space_group_name_H-M   'P 1'
#
loop_
_entity.id
_entity.type
_entity.pdbx_description
1 polymer ?
#
loop_
_entity_poly.entity_id
_entity_poly.type
_entity_poly.pdbx_seq_one_letter_code
_entity_poly.pdbx_strand_id
1 'polypeptide(L)'
;MKLIHRVAAFATVTFCAGALANAATLDVTLNQDSPVQMVNSLEHQVVPTPAAQAAPLPIKGEIVQQIPNATADEDFDSLSEAVAAQDAPASLDSELNCLAVSVYYEAKSEPLAGQLAVADVVLNRTESGRFPRSVCGVVTQRGQFSFVRGGKLPTPPANGQWKKALAVAQVAMKEQWNSPVPEALYFHARYVKPSWKRPRVGSVGNHVFYR
;
A
#
# COMPACT_ATOMS: atom_id res chain seq x y z
N MET A 1 51.38 -19.77 -9.82
CA MET A 1 51.33 -20.90 -10.77
C MET A 1 50.33 -21.94 -10.30
N LYS A 2 49.17 -22.03 -10.96
CA LYS A 2 48.37 -23.23 -11.27
C LYS A 2 47.02 -22.74 -11.79
N LEU A 3 46.99 -22.49 -13.11
CA LEU A 3 45.78 -22.26 -13.87
C LEU A 3 45.04 -23.60 -14.00
N ILE A 4 43.73 -23.60 -13.73
CA ILE A 4 42.86 -24.70 -14.14
C ILE A 4 41.75 -24.07 -14.98
N HIS A 5 41.90 -24.23 -16.29
CA HIS A 5 40.88 -23.89 -17.29
C HIS A 5 39.81 -24.99 -17.29
N ARG A 6 38.54 -24.61 -17.19
CA ARG A 6 37.43 -25.50 -17.54
C ARG A 6 36.71 -24.95 -18.77
N VAL A 7 36.72 -25.80 -19.78
CA VAL A 7 36.30 -25.60 -21.17
C VAL A 7 34.78 -25.50 -21.27
N ALA A 8 34.34 -24.65 -22.19
CA ALA A 8 32.95 -24.40 -22.58
C ALA A 8 32.32 -25.59 -23.31
N ALA A 9 31.01 -25.78 -23.13
CA ALA A 9 30.17 -26.53 -24.06
C ALA A 9 28.98 -25.62 -24.43
N PHE A 10 29.03 -25.06 -25.63
CA PHE A 10 27.92 -24.36 -26.27
C PHE A 10 27.03 -25.42 -26.95
N ALA A 11 25.76 -25.51 -26.56
CA ALA A 11 24.75 -26.24 -27.30
C ALA A 11 23.87 -25.22 -28.04
N THR A 12 24.18 -25.01 -29.32
CA THR A 12 23.36 -24.25 -30.26
C THR A 12 22.19 -25.12 -30.71
N VAL A 13 20.95 -24.71 -30.43
CA VAL A 13 19.75 -25.34 -31.01
C VAL A 13 19.15 -24.43 -32.07
N THR A 14 19.02 -25.04 -33.23
CA THR A 14 18.71 -24.54 -34.55
C THR A 14 17.34 -23.88 -34.69
N PHE A 15 17.35 -22.84 -35.52
CA PHE A 15 16.27 -22.03 -36.05
C PHE A 15 15.37 -22.83 -37.01
N CYS A 16 14.05 -22.80 -36.82
CA CYS A 16 13.09 -23.15 -37.87
C CYS A 16 12.22 -21.93 -38.16
N ALA A 17 12.54 -21.24 -39.25
CA ALA A 17 11.65 -20.32 -39.93
C ALA A 17 10.59 -21.12 -40.68
N GLY A 18 9.31 -20.82 -40.42
CA GLY A 18 8.19 -21.29 -41.21
C GLY A 18 7.31 -20.10 -41.56
N ALA A 19 7.60 -19.46 -42.70
CA ALA A 19 6.69 -18.56 -43.36
C ALA A 19 5.86 -19.37 -44.36
N LEU A 20 4.54 -19.36 -44.20
CA LEU A 20 3.63 -19.63 -45.30
C LEU A 20 2.58 -18.53 -45.34
N ALA A 21 2.68 -17.72 -46.38
CA ALA A 21 1.65 -16.83 -46.85
C ALA A 21 0.41 -17.63 -47.24
N ASN A 22 -0.77 -17.09 -46.97
CA ASN A 22 -1.94 -17.30 -47.81
C ASN A 22 -2.72 -15.99 -47.87
N ALA A 23 -2.65 -15.34 -49.03
CA ALA A 23 -3.58 -14.33 -49.44
C ALA A 23 -4.85 -15.02 -49.96
N ALA A 24 -6.00 -14.64 -49.42
CA ALA A 24 -7.29 -14.87 -50.04
C ALA A 24 -8.13 -13.61 -49.84
N THR A 25 -8.26 -12.84 -50.91
CA THR A 25 -9.26 -11.78 -51.08
C THR A 25 -10.60 -12.41 -51.39
N LEU A 26 -11.66 -12.07 -50.65
CA LEU A 26 -13.03 -12.03 -51.15
C LEU A 26 -13.80 -10.92 -50.45
N ASP A 27 -14.12 -9.89 -51.23
CA ASP A 27 -15.20 -8.93 -50.99
C ASP A 27 -16.56 -9.63 -50.98
N VAL A 28 -17.53 -9.04 -50.25
CA VAL A 28 -18.91 -8.74 -50.67
C VAL A 28 -19.79 -8.51 -49.43
N THR A 29 -20.06 -7.22 -49.22
CA THR A 29 -21.29 -6.55 -48.74
C THR A 29 -22.40 -7.38 -48.06
N LEU A 30 -22.89 -6.90 -46.90
CA LEU A 30 -24.15 -6.15 -46.78
C LEU A 30 -24.50 -5.91 -45.29
N ASN A 31 -24.92 -4.67 -45.01
CA ASN A 31 -25.77 -4.22 -43.93
C ASN A 31 -26.39 -5.29 -43.02
N GLN A 32 -26.21 -5.12 -41.71
CA GLN A 32 -27.34 -5.24 -40.79
C GLN A 32 -27.12 -4.37 -39.55
N ASP A 33 -27.58 -3.13 -39.71
CA ASP A 33 -28.13 -2.29 -38.67
C ASP A 33 -29.13 -3.12 -37.83
N SER A 34 -28.92 -3.23 -36.53
CA SER A 34 -29.87 -3.85 -35.60
C SER A 34 -30.18 -2.87 -34.47
N PRO A 35 -31.46 -2.50 -34.28
CA PRO A 35 -31.88 -1.49 -33.34
C PRO A 35 -31.94 -2.06 -31.93
N VAL A 36 -31.24 -1.42 -30.98
CA VAL A 36 -31.58 -1.57 -29.56
C VAL A 36 -32.57 -0.47 -29.21
N GLN A 37 -33.84 -0.67 -29.57
CA GLN A 37 -34.95 0.05 -28.95
C GLN A 37 -35.55 -0.83 -27.85
N MET A 38 -35.24 -0.50 -26.60
CA MET A 38 -36.17 -0.62 -25.49
C MET A 38 -35.92 0.54 -24.53
N VAL A 39 -36.53 1.68 -24.84
CA VAL A 39 -36.76 2.78 -23.92
C VAL A 39 -37.67 2.31 -22.81
N ASN A 40 -37.12 2.09 -21.62
CA ASN A 40 -37.90 1.96 -20.40
C ASN A 40 -38.17 3.37 -19.87
N SER A 41 -39.22 4.01 -20.38
CA SER A 41 -39.74 5.26 -19.80
C SER A 41 -40.40 4.92 -18.46
N LEU A 42 -39.68 5.18 -17.37
CA LEU A 42 -40.29 5.23 -16.04
C LEU A 42 -41.08 6.54 -15.94
N GLU A 43 -42.38 6.44 -16.10
CA GLU A 43 -43.34 7.51 -15.85
C GLU A 43 -43.23 7.92 -14.38
N HIS A 44 -42.66 9.10 -14.12
CA HIS A 44 -42.62 9.67 -12.77
C HIS A 44 -44.04 10.10 -12.41
N GLN A 45 -44.72 9.29 -11.59
CA GLN A 45 -45.90 9.74 -10.88
C GLN A 45 -45.50 10.87 -9.92
N VAL A 46 -45.91 12.10 -10.25
CA VAL A 46 -45.82 13.24 -9.35
C VAL A 46 -46.88 13.05 -8.27
N VAL A 47 -46.46 12.58 -7.10
CA VAL A 47 -47.29 12.58 -5.89
C VAL A 47 -47.41 14.03 -5.40
N PRO A 48 -48.62 14.56 -5.15
CA PRO A 48 -48.78 15.89 -4.59
C PRO A 48 -48.19 15.94 -3.17
N THR A 49 -47.26 16.87 -2.97
CA THR A 49 -46.63 17.12 -1.68
C THR A 49 -47.61 17.82 -0.73
N PRO A 50 -47.91 17.28 0.46
CA PRO A 50 -48.62 18.02 1.50
C PRO A 50 -47.75 19.19 1.96
N ALA A 51 -48.33 20.40 2.01
CA ALA A 51 -47.67 21.57 2.55
C ALA A 51 -47.38 21.38 4.05
N ALA A 52 -46.12 21.11 4.40
CA ALA A 52 -45.66 21.06 5.77
C ALA A 52 -45.58 22.49 6.33
N GLN A 53 -46.46 22.82 7.28
CA GLN A 53 -46.36 24.04 8.07
C GLN A 53 -45.20 23.90 9.04
N ALA A 54 -44.13 24.66 8.83
CA ALA A 54 -42.99 24.72 9.74
C ALA A 54 -43.35 25.57 10.97
N ALA A 55 -43.60 24.92 12.10
CA ALA A 55 -43.49 25.57 13.40
C ALA A 55 -42.00 25.76 13.75
N PRO A 56 -41.56 26.91 14.28
CA PRO A 56 -40.18 27.08 14.71
C PRO A 56 -39.91 26.21 15.94
N LEU A 57 -38.94 25.30 15.83
CA LEU A 57 -38.39 24.59 16.99
C LEU A 57 -37.57 25.58 17.84
N PRO A 58 -37.69 25.57 19.18
CA PRO A 58 -36.84 26.39 20.03
C PRO A 58 -35.41 25.83 20.00
N ILE A 59 -34.48 26.53 19.35
CA ILE A 59 -33.05 26.24 19.44
C ILE A 59 -32.58 26.67 20.83
N LYS A 60 -32.52 25.73 21.76
CA LYS A 60 -31.85 25.91 23.04
C LYS A 60 -30.71 24.92 23.13
N GLY A 61 -29.49 25.45 23.08
CA GLY A 61 -28.25 24.71 23.32
C GLY A 61 -27.40 24.58 22.08
N GLU A 62 -26.33 25.36 22.03
CA GLU A 62 -25.18 25.05 21.19
C GLU A 62 -24.57 23.75 21.73
N ILE A 63 -24.78 22.64 21.02
CA ILE A 63 -24.07 21.40 21.30
C ILE A 63 -22.66 21.58 20.75
N VAL A 64 -21.79 22.19 21.56
CA VAL A 64 -20.35 22.16 21.35
C VAL A 64 -19.89 20.75 21.68
N GLN A 65 -19.97 19.84 20.71
CA GLN A 65 -19.25 18.59 20.79
C GLN A 65 -17.76 18.97 20.70
N GLN A 66 -17.07 18.98 21.83
CA GLN A 66 -15.63 19.21 21.85
C GLN A 66 -14.97 18.14 20.98
N ILE A 67 -14.49 18.55 19.80
CA ILE A 67 -13.60 17.73 18.98
C ILE A 67 -12.42 17.40 19.91
N PRO A 68 -12.04 16.12 20.09
CA PRO A 68 -10.83 15.80 20.83
C PRO A 68 -9.72 16.59 20.19
N ASN A 69 -9.14 17.50 20.97
CA ASN A 69 -8.02 18.31 20.54
C ASN A 69 -6.97 17.31 20.06
N ALA A 70 -6.58 17.37 18.80
CA ALA A 70 -5.44 16.62 18.31
C ALA A 70 -4.24 17.18 19.07
N THR A 71 -3.84 16.53 20.17
CA THR A 71 -2.61 16.85 20.88
C THR A 71 -1.46 16.37 20.00
N ALA A 72 -1.11 17.21 19.03
CA ALA A 72 0.25 17.32 18.59
C ALA A 72 1.07 17.71 19.83
N ASP A 73 2.17 17.01 20.07
CA ASP A 73 3.10 17.18 21.20
C ASP A 73 2.77 16.38 22.47
N GLU A 74 2.30 15.13 22.33
CA GLU A 74 2.54 14.13 23.39
C GLU A 74 4.03 13.75 23.35
N ASP A 75 4.81 14.26 24.31
CA ASP A 75 6.22 13.88 24.49
C ASP A 75 6.25 12.52 25.20
N PHE A 76 6.51 11.45 24.45
CA PHE A 76 6.58 10.09 25.00
C PHE A 76 8.01 9.76 25.45
N ASP A 77 8.18 9.14 26.63
CA ASP A 77 9.51 8.76 27.14
C ASP A 77 10.14 7.62 26.33
N SER A 78 9.32 6.82 25.62
CA SER A 78 9.79 5.69 24.82
C SER A 78 8.89 5.36 23.63
N LEU A 79 9.48 4.73 22.59
CA LEU A 79 8.72 4.21 21.45
C LEU A 79 7.65 3.19 21.88
N SER A 80 7.95 2.38 22.90
CA SER A 80 6.97 1.43 23.46
C SER A 80 5.75 2.13 24.04
N GLU A 81 5.94 3.27 24.69
CA GLU A 81 4.87 4.08 25.25
C GLU A 81 4.07 4.77 24.14
N ALA A 82 4.75 5.38 23.16
CA ALA A 82 4.10 5.97 21.98
C ALA A 82 3.22 4.96 21.24
N VAL A 83 3.68 3.72 21.09
CA VAL A 83 2.93 2.61 20.49
C VAL A 83 1.79 2.15 21.39
N ALA A 84 2.00 2.06 22.70
CA ALA A 84 0.97 1.64 23.66
C ALA A 84 -0.15 2.67 23.80
N ALA A 85 0.14 3.95 23.57
CA ALA A 85 -0.83 5.05 23.59
C ALA A 85 -1.75 5.09 22.36
N GLN A 86 -1.51 4.27 21.32
CA GLN A 86 -2.36 4.27 20.14
C GLN A 86 -3.64 3.46 20.37
N ASP A 87 -4.78 4.13 20.21
CA ASP A 87 -6.07 3.47 20.16
C ASP A 87 -6.32 2.77 18.83
N ALA A 88 -7.08 1.67 18.88
CA ALA A 88 -7.65 1.08 17.69
C ALA A 88 -8.61 2.10 17.03
N PRO A 89 -8.39 2.47 15.75
CA PRO A 89 -9.20 3.48 15.11
C PRO A 89 -10.63 2.96 14.92
N ALA A 90 -11.61 3.86 15.05
CA ALA A 90 -13.03 3.53 14.86
C ALA A 90 -13.33 2.98 13.45
N SER A 91 -12.58 3.46 12.46
CA SER A 91 -12.52 2.93 11.10
C SER A 91 -11.07 2.88 10.63
N LEU A 92 -10.72 1.83 9.89
CA LEU A 92 -9.40 1.73 9.27
C LEU A 92 -9.39 2.54 7.97
N ASP A 93 -8.71 3.69 8.01
CA ASP A 93 -8.31 4.41 6.80
C ASP A 93 -7.51 3.49 5.85
N SER A 94 -7.68 3.66 4.54
CA SER A 94 -7.06 2.78 3.56
C SER A 94 -5.53 2.89 3.56
N GLU A 95 -4.98 4.09 3.69
CA GLU A 95 -3.52 4.31 3.68
C GLU A 95 -2.90 3.74 4.97
N LEU A 96 -3.55 3.95 6.12
CA LEU A 96 -3.16 3.33 7.38
C LEU A 96 -3.19 1.81 7.30
N ASN A 97 -4.25 1.22 6.71
CA ASN A 97 -4.33 -0.22 6.53
C ASN A 97 -3.21 -0.75 5.63
N CYS A 98 -2.91 -0.07 4.51
CA CYS A 98 -1.80 -0.44 3.63
C CYS A 98 -0.46 -0.42 4.35
N LEU A 99 -0.20 0.62 5.15
CA LEU A 99 1.02 0.74 5.94
C LEU A 99 1.12 -0.37 6.98
N ALA A 100 0.07 -0.57 7.78
CA ALA A 100 0.02 -1.58 8.83
C ALA A 100 0.20 -3.00 8.26
N VAL A 101 -0.42 -3.33 7.12
CA VAL A 101 -0.23 -4.61 6.43
C VAL A 101 1.24 -4.79 6.04
N SER A 102 1.88 -3.75 5.49
CA SER A 102 3.31 -3.79 5.17
C SER A 102 4.17 -4.06 6.41
N VAL A 103 3.96 -3.32 7.49
CA VAL A 103 4.67 -3.53 8.77
C VAL A 103 4.46 -4.95 9.29
N TYR A 104 3.23 -5.46 9.26
CA TYR A 104 2.93 -6.80 9.77
C TYR A 104 3.67 -7.88 8.99
N TYR A 105 3.58 -7.88 7.66
CA TYR A 105 4.16 -8.98 6.88
C TYR A 105 5.68 -8.89 6.73
N GLU A 106 6.26 -7.69 6.81
CA GLU A 106 7.70 -7.50 6.70
C GLU A 106 8.41 -7.56 8.06
N ALA A 107 7.75 -7.16 9.16
CA ALA A 107 8.45 -6.86 10.40
C ALA A 107 7.72 -7.25 11.70
N LYS A 108 6.59 -7.98 11.69
CA LYS A 108 5.86 -8.32 12.94
C LYS A 108 6.70 -9.00 14.04
N SER A 109 7.77 -9.69 13.67
CA SER A 109 8.70 -10.37 14.58
C SER A 109 9.94 -9.54 14.95
N GLU A 110 10.07 -8.34 14.40
CA GLU A 110 11.15 -7.41 14.69
C GLU A 110 10.87 -6.59 15.96
N PRO A 111 11.90 -6.01 16.61
CA PRO A 111 11.71 -5.01 17.65
C PRO A 111 10.90 -3.81 17.12
N LEU A 112 10.28 -3.03 18.01
CA LEU A 112 9.45 -1.87 17.62
C LEU A 112 10.18 -0.91 16.69
N ALA A 113 11.46 -0.63 16.96
CA ALA A 113 12.29 0.20 16.08
C ALA A 113 12.45 -0.39 14.67
N GLY A 114 12.46 -1.72 14.52
CA GLY A 114 12.52 -2.38 13.22
C GLY A 114 11.19 -2.35 12.46
N GLN A 115 10.06 -2.43 13.19
CA GLN A 115 8.73 -2.24 12.62
C GLN A 115 8.54 -0.80 12.14
N LEU A 116 8.93 0.17 12.96
CA LEU A 116 8.90 1.60 12.61
C LEU A 116 9.78 1.88 11.39
N ALA A 117 11.01 1.35 11.37
CA ALA A 117 11.92 1.48 10.24
C ALA A 117 11.35 0.99 8.90
N VAL A 118 10.53 -0.07 8.90
CA VAL A 118 9.83 -0.52 7.68
C VAL A 118 8.71 0.45 7.29
N ALA A 119 7.93 0.94 8.26
CA ALA A 119 6.92 1.95 8.01
C ALA A 119 7.53 3.21 7.38
N ASP A 120 8.65 3.70 7.94
CA ASP A 120 9.35 4.88 7.44
C ASP A 120 9.87 4.68 6.02
N VAL A 121 10.38 3.48 5.66
CA VAL A 121 10.77 3.22 4.27
C VAL A 121 9.58 3.40 3.32
N VAL A 122 8.38 2.97 3.72
CA VAL A 122 7.18 3.14 2.90
C VAL A 122 6.82 4.63 2.79
N LEU A 123 6.85 5.38 3.90
CA LEU A 123 6.56 6.82 3.91
C LEU A 123 7.60 7.61 3.09
N ASN A 124 8.90 7.39 3.33
CA ASN A 124 10.00 7.98 2.56
C ASN A 124 9.87 7.74 1.06
N ARG A 125 9.37 6.56 0.65
CA ARG A 125 9.12 6.27 -0.76
C ARG A 125 8.07 7.20 -1.35
N THR A 126 6.98 7.47 -0.62
CA THR A 126 5.92 8.38 -1.07
C THR A 126 6.44 9.80 -1.31
N GLU A 127 7.45 10.21 -0.54
CA GLU A 127 8.04 11.56 -0.59
C GLU A 127 9.20 11.67 -1.60
N SER A 128 9.87 10.57 -1.92
CA SER A 128 11.10 10.57 -2.71
C SER A 128 10.94 10.99 -4.19
N GLY A 129 9.72 11.05 -4.72
CA GLY A 129 9.45 11.25 -6.15
C GLY A 129 9.82 10.08 -7.08
N ARG A 130 10.39 8.99 -6.53
CA ARG A 130 10.82 7.79 -7.28
C ARG A 130 9.79 6.66 -7.25
N PHE A 131 8.84 6.75 -6.33
CA PHE A 131 7.77 5.77 -6.10
C PHE A 131 6.40 6.47 -6.17
N PRO A 132 5.30 5.71 -6.17
CA PRO A 132 3.97 6.30 -6.08
C PRO A 132 3.82 7.22 -4.86
N ARG A 133 2.99 8.25 -4.98
CA ARG A 133 2.81 9.29 -3.95
C ARG A 133 1.85 8.90 -2.81
N SER A 134 1.24 7.73 -2.88
CA SER A 134 0.38 7.19 -1.81
C SER A 134 0.99 5.93 -1.21
N VAL A 135 0.73 5.69 0.07
CA VAL A 135 1.18 4.50 0.80
C VAL A 135 0.63 3.25 0.14
N CYS A 136 -0.67 3.21 -0.16
CA CYS A 136 -1.26 2.08 -0.88
C CYS A 136 -0.62 1.89 -2.26
N GLY A 137 -0.28 2.97 -2.98
CA GLY A 137 0.42 2.90 -4.25
C GLY A 137 1.81 2.26 -4.12
N VAL A 138 2.58 2.65 -3.11
CA VAL A 138 3.91 2.07 -2.81
C VAL A 138 3.79 0.60 -2.44
N VAL A 139 2.87 0.25 -1.55
CA VAL A 139 2.73 -1.12 -1.04
C VAL A 139 2.23 -2.06 -2.14
N THR A 140 1.26 -1.63 -2.95
CA THR A 140 0.65 -2.48 -3.99
C THR A 140 1.42 -2.49 -5.32
N GLN A 141 2.50 -1.70 -5.44
CA GLN A 141 3.35 -1.70 -6.62
C GLN A 141 3.94 -3.10 -6.87
N ARG A 142 3.85 -3.53 -8.14
CA ARG A 142 4.21 -4.90 -8.54
C ARG A 142 5.64 -5.26 -8.19
N GLY A 143 5.82 -6.34 -7.41
CA GLY A 143 7.13 -6.88 -7.05
C GLY A 143 7.82 -6.19 -5.88
N GLN A 144 7.20 -5.17 -5.26
CA GLN A 144 7.79 -4.49 -4.11
C GLN A 144 7.70 -5.30 -2.82
N PHE A 145 6.57 -5.96 -2.59
CA PHE A 145 6.29 -6.71 -1.38
C PHE A 145 5.75 -8.10 -1.73
N SER A 146 6.32 -9.14 -1.12
CA SER A 146 6.06 -10.54 -1.49
C SER A 146 4.64 -11.01 -1.16
N PHE A 147 3.99 -10.38 -0.18
CA PHE A 147 2.63 -10.71 0.25
C PHE A 147 1.55 -10.12 -0.67
N VAL A 148 1.89 -9.22 -1.59
CA VAL A 148 0.94 -8.59 -2.51
C VAL A 148 0.71 -9.47 -3.73
N ARG A 149 -0.56 -9.81 -3.98
CA ARG A 149 -0.96 -10.66 -5.11
C ARG A 149 -1.91 -9.90 -6.02
N GLY A 150 -1.52 -9.67 -7.27
CA GLY A 150 -2.35 -8.96 -8.24
C GLY A 150 -2.76 -7.55 -7.79
N GLY A 151 -1.89 -6.85 -7.05
CA GLY A 151 -2.18 -5.52 -6.48
C GLY A 151 -3.11 -5.54 -5.26
N LYS A 152 -3.50 -6.72 -4.75
CA LYS A 152 -4.38 -6.84 -3.58
C LYS A 152 -3.60 -7.23 -2.33
N LEU A 153 -4.00 -6.64 -1.21
CA LEU A 153 -3.46 -6.93 0.11
C LEU A 153 -4.17 -8.15 0.73
N PRO A 154 -3.43 -9.02 1.44
CA PRO A 154 -4.05 -10.06 2.26
C PRO A 154 -4.66 -9.45 3.53
N THR A 155 -5.65 -10.13 4.11
CA THR A 155 -6.21 -9.78 5.41
C THR A 155 -5.33 -10.35 6.53
N PRO A 156 -4.75 -9.53 7.41
CA PRO A 156 -3.98 -10.00 8.56
C PRO A 156 -4.88 -10.70 9.58
N PRO A 157 -4.35 -11.69 10.34
CA PRO A 157 -5.10 -12.31 11.42
C PRO A 157 -5.33 -11.34 12.59
N ALA A 158 -6.48 -11.42 13.24
CA ALA A 158 -6.84 -10.60 14.39
C ALA A 158 -6.08 -11.03 15.68
N ASN A 159 -4.78 -10.72 15.75
CA ASN A 159 -3.91 -11.08 16.87
C ASN A 159 -3.12 -9.87 17.42
N GLY A 160 -2.36 -10.08 18.50
CA GLY A 160 -1.57 -9.01 19.13
C GLY A 160 -0.47 -8.44 18.23
N GLN A 161 0.08 -9.24 17.30
CA GLN A 161 1.06 -8.75 16.32
C GLN A 161 0.42 -7.81 15.31
N TRP A 162 -0.81 -8.08 14.87
CA TRP A 162 -1.56 -7.18 14.02
C TRP A 162 -1.88 -5.86 14.72
N LYS A 163 -2.38 -5.91 15.96
CA LYS A 163 -2.63 -4.71 16.76
C LYS A 163 -1.37 -3.86 16.92
N LYS A 164 -0.23 -4.50 17.19
CA LYS A 164 1.08 -3.83 17.29
C LYS A 164 1.51 -3.18 15.98
N ALA A 165 1.39 -3.88 14.85
CA ALA A 165 1.75 -3.35 13.55
C ALA A 165 0.88 -2.13 13.17
N LEU A 166 -0.41 -2.17 13.51
CA LEU A 166 -1.32 -1.04 13.33
C LEU A 166 -0.93 0.17 14.18
N ALA A 167 -0.64 -0.04 15.46
CA ALA A 167 -0.18 1.02 16.35
C ALA A 167 1.15 1.65 15.89
N VAL A 168 2.11 0.83 15.45
CA VAL A 168 3.37 1.33 14.87
C VAL A 168 3.13 2.15 13.60
N ALA A 169 2.21 1.72 12.73
CA ALA A 169 1.84 2.49 11.54
C ALA A 169 1.20 3.84 11.91
N GLN A 170 0.38 3.91 12.97
CA GLN A 170 -0.18 5.17 13.46
C GLN A 170 0.92 6.10 13.99
N VAL A 171 1.88 5.58 14.78
CA VAL A 171 3.03 6.36 15.28
C VAL A 171 3.83 6.93 14.10
N ALA A 172 4.09 6.13 13.07
CA ALA A 172 4.82 6.57 11.88
C ALA A 172 4.07 7.67 11.10
N MET A 173 2.77 7.47 10.81
CA MET A 173 1.97 8.46 10.05
C MET A 173 1.75 9.77 10.79
N LYS A 174 1.76 9.74 12.13
CA LYS A 174 1.67 10.94 12.97
C LYS A 174 3.03 11.58 13.24
N GLU A 175 4.11 11.03 12.70
CA GLU A 175 5.50 11.48 12.93
C GLU A 175 5.86 11.57 14.43
N GLN A 176 5.27 10.69 15.26
CA GLN A 176 5.42 10.72 16.72
C GLN A 176 6.73 10.13 17.22
N TRP A 177 7.58 9.62 16.33
CA TRP A 177 8.88 9.07 16.70
C TRP A 177 9.91 9.20 15.59
N ASN A 178 11.16 9.49 15.95
CA ASN A 178 12.25 9.61 14.99
C ASN A 178 12.69 8.25 14.44
N SER A 179 12.82 8.16 13.11
CA SER A 179 13.29 6.96 12.44
C SER A 179 14.73 6.61 12.83
N PRO A 180 15.05 5.34 13.17
CA PRO A 180 16.43 4.89 13.31
C PRO A 180 17.17 4.78 11.96
N VAL A 181 16.47 4.93 10.82
CA VAL A 181 17.01 4.80 9.46
C VAL A 181 16.50 5.92 8.56
N PRO A 182 16.87 7.18 8.87
CA PRO A 182 16.36 8.34 8.14
C PRO A 182 16.65 8.22 6.64
N GLU A 183 15.66 8.62 5.83
CA GLU A 183 15.71 8.65 4.36
C GLU A 183 15.97 7.29 3.67
N ALA A 184 15.87 6.16 4.40
CA ALA A 184 15.99 4.84 3.80
C ALA A 184 14.83 4.58 2.81
N LEU A 185 15.18 4.06 1.62
CA LEU A 185 14.23 3.71 0.56
C LEU A 185 14.20 2.21 0.26
N TYR A 186 15.19 1.46 0.76
CA TYR A 186 15.32 0.03 0.51
C TYR A 186 15.78 -0.69 1.77
N PHE A 187 15.40 -1.95 1.91
CA PHE A 187 15.91 -2.84 2.94
C PHE A 187 15.98 -4.28 2.44
N HIS A 188 16.74 -5.11 3.15
CA HIS A 188 16.67 -6.56 3.04
C HIS A 188 16.97 -7.22 4.39
N ALA A 189 16.53 -8.46 4.56
CA ALA A 189 16.89 -9.28 5.72
C ALA A 189 18.38 -9.66 5.67
N ARG A 190 19.09 -9.64 6.81
CA ARG A 190 20.54 -9.85 6.89
C ARG A 190 21.04 -11.16 6.27
N TYR A 191 20.19 -12.16 6.17
CA TYR A 191 20.51 -13.45 5.56
C TYR A 191 20.43 -13.44 4.01
N VAL A 192 19.93 -12.36 3.40
CA VAL A 192 19.84 -12.17 1.95
C VAL A 192 21.07 -11.40 1.45
N LYS A 193 21.59 -11.80 0.27
CA LYS A 193 22.70 -11.10 -0.40
C LYS A 193 22.23 -10.52 -1.73
N PRO A 194 21.77 -9.26 -1.76
CA PRO A 194 21.41 -8.62 -3.03
C PRO A 194 22.63 -8.37 -3.90
N SER A 195 22.44 -8.40 -5.22
CA SER A 195 23.50 -8.08 -6.21
C SER A 195 23.75 -6.59 -6.39
N TRP A 196 22.80 -5.74 -5.99
CA TRP A 196 22.91 -4.29 -6.09
C TRP A 196 23.85 -3.70 -5.04
N LYS A 197 24.49 -2.59 -5.39
CA LYS A 197 25.33 -1.79 -4.49
C LYS A 197 24.64 -0.47 -4.22
N ARG A 198 24.10 -0.31 -3.01
CA ARG A 198 23.48 0.95 -2.54
C ARG A 198 24.20 1.46 -1.30
N PRO A 199 24.22 2.77 -1.05
CA PRO A 199 24.70 3.33 0.22
C PRO A 199 23.90 2.77 1.39
N ARG A 200 24.58 2.21 2.39
CA ARG A 200 23.95 1.69 3.62
C ARG A 200 23.64 2.85 4.55
N VAL A 201 22.41 2.91 5.04
CA VAL A 201 21.95 3.87 6.05
C VAL A 201 22.20 3.31 7.45
N GLY A 202 21.80 2.05 7.69
CA GLY A 202 21.89 1.46 9.01
C GLY A 202 21.41 0.01 9.05
N SER A 203 21.25 -0.52 10.26
CA SER A 203 20.64 -1.83 10.46
C SER A 203 19.90 -1.89 11.79
N VAL A 204 18.68 -2.40 11.75
CA VAL A 204 17.78 -2.49 12.89
C VAL A 204 17.17 -3.87 12.90
N GLY A 205 17.25 -4.56 14.03
CA GLY A 205 16.86 -5.97 14.12
C GLY A 205 17.55 -6.81 13.05
N ASN A 206 16.78 -7.60 12.31
CA ASN A 206 17.23 -8.48 11.23
C ASN A 206 17.28 -7.79 9.84
N HIS A 207 17.09 -6.47 9.75
CA HIS A 207 17.12 -5.73 8.50
C HIS A 207 18.36 -4.84 8.33
N VAL A 208 18.80 -4.70 7.09
CA VAL A 208 19.80 -3.71 6.65
C VAL A 208 19.12 -2.72 5.70
N PHE A 209 19.29 -1.43 5.95
CA PHE A 209 18.58 -0.33 5.27
C PHE A 209 19.53 0.51 4.41
N TYR A 210 19.00 1.06 3.31
CA TYR A 210 19.78 1.70 2.24
C TYR A 210 19.05 2.88 1.61
N ARG A 211 19.83 3.77 0.97
CA ARG A 211 19.36 4.90 0.15
C ARG A 211 19.46 4.61 -1.35
#